data_AF-A0A8E2AJH8-F1
#
_entry.id   AF-A0A8E2AJH8-F1
#
_cell.length_a   1.000
_cell.length_b   1.000
_cell.length_c   1.000
_cell.angle_alpha   90.00
_cell.angle_beta   90.00
_cell.angle_gamma   90.00
#
_symmetry.space_group_name_H-M   'P 1'
#
loop_
_entity.id
_entity.type
_entity.pdbx_description
1 polymer ?
#
loop_
_entity_poly.entity_id
_entity_poly.type
_entity_poly.pdbx_seq_one_letter_code
_entity_poly.pdbx_strand_id
1 'polypeptide(L)'
;PPIQVKLGNKRYTPAIGIGTAWVILKVPDGPNKRTLVQHALHVPGLEGSLLSVARLTTDKFQVLFHGSRCKIIDPKGNVAATAHKIGNTYYLNMERI
;
A
#
# COMPACT_ATOMS: atom_id res chain seq x y z
N PRO A 1 21.95 2.05 -9.58
CA PRO A 1 21.48 3.43 -9.86
C PRO A 1 20.15 3.69 -9.15
N PRO A 2 19.84 4.92 -8.70
CA PRO A 2 18.57 5.23 -8.05
C PRO A 2 17.38 4.93 -8.96
N ILE A 3 16.31 4.33 -8.41
CA ILE A 3 15.07 4.09 -9.17
C ILE A 3 14.25 5.38 -9.15
N GLN A 4 13.86 5.89 -10.31
CA GLN A 4 13.03 7.10 -10.41
C GLN A 4 11.56 6.73 -10.18
N VAL A 5 10.96 7.26 -9.12
CA VAL A 5 9.55 7.05 -8.78
C VAL A 5 8.73 8.22 -9.33
N LYS A 6 7.77 7.91 -10.21
CA LYS A 6 6.85 8.90 -10.76
C LYS A 6 5.73 9.20 -9.75
N LEU A 7 5.56 10.48 -9.43
CA LEU A 7 4.52 10.98 -8.54
C LEU A 7 3.24 11.33 -9.32
N GLY A 8 2.11 11.41 -8.60
CA GLY A 8 0.81 11.77 -9.20
C GLY A 8 0.78 13.17 -9.86
N ASN A 9 1.70 14.06 -9.47
CA ASN A 9 1.87 15.40 -10.05
C ASN A 9 2.80 15.42 -11.29
N LYS A 10 3.09 14.25 -11.88
CA LYS A 10 3.98 14.05 -13.04
C LYS A 10 5.47 14.35 -12.78
N ARG A 11 5.86 14.70 -11.55
CA ARG A 11 7.29 14.82 -11.16
C ARG A 11 7.87 13.45 -10.80
N TYR A 12 9.19 13.41 -10.65
CA TYR A 12 9.94 12.24 -10.24
C TYR A 12 10.71 12.51 -8.95
N THR A 13 10.89 11.48 -8.14
CA THR A 13 11.74 11.50 -6.95
C THR A 13 12.59 10.23 -6.89
N PRO A 14 13.85 10.29 -6.44
CA PRO A 14 14.70 9.11 -6.36
C PRO A 14 14.29 8.20 -5.20
N ALA A 15 14.20 6.90 -5.48
CA ALA A 15 14.35 5.86 -4.46
C ALA A 15 15.84 5.55 -4.29
N ILE A 16 16.33 5.67 -3.05
CA ILE A 16 17.74 5.48 -2.71
C ILE A 16 18.04 4.08 -2.17
N GLY A 17 17.02 3.25 -1.99
CA GLY A 17 17.17 1.89 -1.50
C GLY A 17 15.94 1.04 -1.79
N ILE A 18 16.10 -0.27 -1.65
CA ILE A 18 15.02 -1.25 -1.74
C ILE A 18 15.14 -2.13 -0.51
N GLY A 19 14.02 -2.36 0.17
CA GLY A 19 13.97 -3.20 1.35
C GLY A 19 12.74 -4.07 1.40
N THR A 20 12.58 -4.69 2.55
CA THR A 20 11.44 -5.53 2.88
C THR A 20 10.95 -5.12 4.26
N ALA A 21 9.65 -5.03 4.45
CA ALA A 21 9.04 -4.66 5.72
C ALA A 21 7.95 -5.65 6.12
N TRP A 22 7.87 -5.95 7.41
CA TRP A 22 6.73 -6.66 7.97
C TRP A 22 5.66 -5.65 8.40
N VAL A 23 4.42 -5.94 8.05
CA VAL A 23 3.27 -5.17 8.48
C VAL A 23 2.17 -6.10 8.99
N ILE A 24 1.42 -5.66 9.98
CA ILE A 24 0.18 -6.32 10.37
C ILE A 24 -0.97 -5.60 9.68
N LEU A 25 -1.71 -6.31 8.83
CA LEU A 25 -2.90 -5.78 8.15
C LEU A 25 -4.15 -6.13 8.96
N LYS A 26 -4.97 -5.11 9.24
CA LYS A 26 -6.26 -5.29 9.91
C LYS A 26 -7.31 -5.66 8.86
N VAL A 27 -7.90 -6.83 9.04
CA VAL A 27 -8.96 -7.37 8.17
C VAL A 27 -10.28 -7.36 8.94
N PRO A 28 -11.38 -6.88 8.36
CA PRO A 28 -12.70 -6.99 8.98
C PRO A 28 -13.04 -8.46 9.21
N ASP A 29 -13.57 -8.75 10.40
CA ASP A 29 -14.17 -10.05 10.74
C ASP A 29 -13.21 -11.26 10.65
N GLY A 30 -11.91 -11.03 10.82
CA GLY A 30 -10.90 -12.08 10.81
C GLY A 30 -9.63 -11.70 11.58
N PRO A 31 -8.70 -12.66 11.76
CA PRO A 31 -7.45 -12.37 12.44
C PRO A 31 -6.61 -11.39 11.61
N ASN A 32 -5.90 -10.52 12.35
CA ASN A 32 -4.86 -9.68 11.79
C ASN A 32 -3.86 -10.52 10.97
N LYS A 33 -3.49 -10.04 9.78
CA LYS A 33 -2.59 -10.77 8.87
C LYS A 33 -1.19 -10.18 8.90
N ARG A 34 -0.23 -10.96 9.38
CA ARG A 34 1.19 -10.63 9.22
C ARG A 34 1.58 -10.77 7.75
N THR A 35 1.97 -9.66 7.15
CA THR A 35 2.22 -9.55 5.71
C THR A 35 3.62 -9.04 5.45
N LEU A 36 4.32 -9.70 4.53
CA LEU A 36 5.63 -9.27 4.06
C LEU A 36 5.45 -8.35 2.85
N VAL A 37 5.89 -7.10 2.96
CA VAL A 37 5.97 -6.18 1.83
C VAL A 37 7.38 -6.25 1.28
N GLN A 38 7.54 -6.97 0.17
CA GLN A 38 8.81 -7.11 -0.53
C GLN A 38 9.01 -6.00 -1.55
N HIS A 39 10.28 -5.69 -1.84
CA HIS A 39 10.66 -4.67 -2.82
C HIS A 39 10.11 -3.26 -2.52
N ALA A 40 10.04 -2.92 -1.23
CA ALA A 40 9.63 -1.59 -0.78
C ALA A 40 10.73 -0.57 -1.14
N LEU A 41 10.36 0.47 -1.89
CA LEU A 41 11.29 1.54 -2.27
C LEU A 41 11.47 2.52 -1.11
N HIS A 42 12.72 2.75 -0.70
CA HIS A 42 13.05 3.79 0.26
C HIS A 42 13.18 5.14 -0.47
N VAL A 43 12.19 6.00 -0.26
CA VAL A 43 12.07 7.32 -0.90
C VAL A 43 11.98 8.38 0.19
N PRO A 44 13.11 8.97 0.65
CA PRO A 44 13.11 9.97 1.71
C PRO A 44 12.30 11.23 1.40
N GLY A 45 12.09 11.54 0.11
CA GLY A 45 11.29 12.67 -0.34
C GLY A 45 9.77 12.49 -0.17
N LEU A 46 9.30 11.38 0.39
CA LEU A 46 7.89 11.14 0.70
C LEU A 46 7.69 11.07 2.21
N GLU A 47 6.68 11.79 2.69
CA GLU A 47 6.33 11.90 4.11
C GLU A 47 5.85 10.56 4.72
N GLY A 48 5.47 9.59 3.88
CA GLY A 48 5.01 8.28 4.34
C GLY A 48 5.21 7.17 3.33
N SER A 49 4.99 5.94 3.78
CA SER A 49 4.98 4.77 2.91
C SER A 49 3.72 4.79 2.04
N LEU A 50 3.91 4.68 0.73
CA LEU A 50 2.81 4.59 -0.22
C LEU A 50 2.70 3.17 -0.76
N LEU A 51 1.46 2.70 -0.92
CA LEU A 51 1.17 1.45 -1.60
C LEU A 51 0.76 1.75 -3.04
N SER A 52 1.46 1.16 -4.01
CA SER A 52 1.16 1.37 -5.43
C SER A 52 -0.09 0.59 -5.83
N VAL A 53 -1.19 1.30 -6.11
CA VAL A 53 -2.42 0.69 -6.65
C VAL A 53 -2.12 -0.01 -7.98
N ALA A 54 -1.30 0.59 -8.84
CA ALA A 54 -0.92 -0.01 -10.11
C ALA A 54 -0.21 -1.35 -9.91
N ARG A 55 0.63 -1.48 -8.87
CA ARG A 55 1.28 -2.74 -8.54
C ARG A 55 0.27 -3.77 -8.05
N LEU A 56 -0.62 -3.39 -7.12
CA LEU A 56 -1.68 -4.27 -6.64
C LEU A 56 -2.53 -4.83 -7.78
N THR A 57 -2.96 -3.98 -8.71
CA THR A 57 -3.78 -4.42 -9.85
C THR A 57 -3.00 -5.27 -10.85
N THR A 58 -1.69 -5.02 -11.03
CA THR A 58 -0.81 -5.89 -11.83
C THR A 58 -0.73 -7.29 -11.21
N ASP A 59 -0.65 -7.37 -9.88
CA ASP A 59 -0.63 -8.61 -9.11
C ASP A 59 -2.05 -9.20 -8.90
N LYS A 60 -3.03 -8.75 -9.69
CA LYS A 60 -4.44 -9.22 -9.72
C LYS A 60 -5.25 -8.98 -8.44
N PHE A 61 -4.78 -8.11 -7.55
CA PHE A 61 -5.62 -7.62 -6.46
C PHE A 61 -6.65 -6.63 -6.97
N GLN A 62 -7.81 -6.58 -6.31
CA GLN A 62 -8.82 -5.54 -6.55
C GLN A 62 -8.72 -4.49 -5.45
N VAL A 63 -8.82 -3.21 -5.82
CA VAL A 63 -8.87 -2.09 -4.87
C VAL A 63 -10.21 -1.38 -5.05
N LEU A 64 -11.09 -1.52 -4.07
CA LEU A 64 -12.45 -0.98 -4.11
C LEU A 64 -12.55 0.23 -3.18
N PHE A 65 -12.68 1.42 -3.76
CA PHE A 65 -12.94 2.66 -3.02
C PHE A 65 -14.44 2.91 -2.96
N HIS A 66 -14.98 3.12 -1.75
CA HIS A 66 -16.39 3.41 -1.52
C HIS A 66 -16.54 4.45 -0.40
N GLY A 67 -16.70 5.72 -0.80
CA GLY A 67 -16.74 6.84 0.13
C GLY A 67 -15.45 6.93 0.96
N SER A 68 -15.58 6.95 2.29
CA SER A 68 -14.43 6.98 3.21
C SER A 68 -13.76 5.63 3.44
N ARG A 69 -14.23 4.54 2.81
CA ARG A 69 -13.72 3.19 2.99
C ARG A 69 -13.00 2.70 1.73
N CYS A 70 -11.99 1.88 1.93
CA CYS A 70 -11.32 1.15 0.86
C CYS A 70 -11.07 -0.30 1.29
N LYS A 71 -11.31 -1.24 0.36
CA LYS A 71 -11.03 -2.66 0.53
C LYS A 71 -10.04 -3.11 -0.52
N ILE A 72 -9.05 -3.89 -0.10
CA ILE A 72 -8.14 -4.59 -1.00
C ILE A 72 -8.53 -6.07 -0.96
N ILE A 73 -8.86 -6.64 -2.11
CA ILE A 73 -9.30 -8.03 -2.27
C ILE A 73 -8.21 -8.81 -2.98
N ASP A 74 -7.83 -9.96 -2.44
CA ASP A 74 -6.85 -10.86 -3.05
C ASP A 74 -7.42 -11.55 -4.30
N PRO A 75 -6.57 -12.18 -5.13
CA PRO A 75 -7.03 -12.90 -6.32
C PRO A 75 -7.97 -14.08 -6.04
N LYS A 76 -8.09 -14.52 -4.79
CA LYS A 76 -9.01 -15.59 -4.36
C LYS A 76 -10.36 -15.05 -3.91
N GLY A 77 -10.56 -13.73 -3.91
CA GLY A 77 -11.79 -13.07 -3.50
C GLY A 77 -11.87 -12.73 -2.02
N ASN A 78 -10.81 -12.95 -1.23
CA ASN A 78 -10.81 -12.61 0.19
C ASN A 78 -10.38 -11.17 0.43
N VAL A 79 -10.90 -10.54 1.49
CA VAL A 79 -10.37 -9.25 1.94
C VAL A 79 -8.94 -9.44 2.47
N ALA A 80 -7.98 -8.83 1.79
CA ALA A 80 -6.57 -8.85 2.16
C ALA A 80 -6.25 -7.73 3.17
N ALA A 81 -6.86 -6.56 2.98
CA ALA A 81 -6.69 -5.41 3.85
C ALA A 81 -7.83 -4.41 3.69
N THR A 82 -7.91 -3.47 4.64
CA THR A 82 -8.80 -2.32 4.54
C THR A 82 -8.06 -1.02 4.76
N ALA A 83 -8.64 0.07 4.28
CA ALA A 83 -8.14 1.41 4.46
C ALA A 83 -9.29 2.38 4.71
N HIS A 84 -8.99 3.49 5.38
CA HIS A 84 -9.95 4.57 5.63
C HIS A 84 -9.41 5.90 5.12
N LYS A 85 -10.31 6.78 4.68
CA LYS A 85 -9.96 8.11 4.17
C LYS A 85 -9.84 9.10 5.33
N ILE A 86 -8.73 9.81 5.39
CA ILE A 86 -8.56 11.02 6.21
C ILE A 86 -8.21 12.16 5.26
N GLY A 87 -9.08 13.18 5.20
CA GLY A 87 -8.96 14.25 4.21
C GLY A 87 -9.05 13.71 2.78
N ASN A 88 -7.94 13.83 2.03
CA ASN A 88 -7.83 13.36 0.64
C ASN A 88 -7.00 12.08 0.48
N THR A 89 -6.55 11.48 1.57
CA THR A 89 -5.63 10.33 1.54
C THR A 89 -6.27 9.11 2.20
N TYR A 90 -6.12 7.94 1.58
CA TYR A 90 -6.52 6.68 2.19
C TYR A 90 -5.33 6.09 2.95
N TYR A 91 -5.55 5.83 4.23
CA TYR A 91 -4.58 5.21 5.12
C TYR A 91 -4.92 3.74 5.29
N LEU A 92 -3.93 2.88 5.06
CA LEU A 92 -4.06 1.44 5.28
C LEU A 92 -4.28 1.17 6.77
N ASN A 93 -5.25 0.33 7.10
CA ASN A 93 -5.48 -0.12 8.45
C ASN A 93 -4.40 -1.15 8.79
N MET A 94 -3.28 -0.67 9.33
CA MET A 94 -2.12 -1.49 9.62
C MET A 94 -1.38 -1.06 10.88
N GLU A 95 -0.57 -1.97 11.40
CA GLU A 95 0.44 -1.72 12.43
C GLU A 95 1.82 -2.11 11.87
N ARG A 96 2.84 -1.32 12.19
CA ARG A 96 4.24 -1.66 11.88
C ARG A 96 4.81 -2.50 13.03
N ILE A 97 5.69 -3.43 12.70
CA ILE A 97 6.40 -4.30 13.65
C ILE A 97 7.89 -4.05 13.53
#